data_AF-A0A957VNM2-F1
#
_entry.id   AF-A0A957VNM2-F1
#
_cell.length_a   1.000
_cell.length_b   1.000
_cell.length_c   1.000
_cell.angle_alpha   90.00
_cell.angle_beta   90.00
_cell.angle_gamma   90.00
#
_symmetry.space_group_name_H-M   'P 1'
#
loop_
_entity.id
_entity.type
_entity.pdbx_description
1 polymer ?
#
loop_
_entity_poly.entity_id
_entity_poly.type
_entity_poly.pdbx_seq_one_letter_code
_entity_poly.pdbx_strand_id
1 'polypeptide(L)'
;MAKAKKKRPKQLTQEQAQAYWKANIRLILILLSIWFVVSYLCGIILAEPLYTVHIGQLPLSFWFAQQGSIYIFVILILVYAMMMDRLDKKFGVDE
;
A
#
# COMPACT_ATOMS: atom_id res chain seq x y z
N MET A 1 -9.60 -28.63 35.96
CA MET A 1 -8.55 -28.97 34.98
C MET A 1 -9.01 -28.53 33.59
N ALA A 2 -8.39 -27.53 32.97
CA ALA A 2 -8.51 -27.25 31.53
C ALA A 2 -7.23 -26.56 31.07
N LYS A 3 -6.29 -27.34 30.51
CA LYS A 3 -5.06 -26.79 29.92
C LYS A 3 -5.44 -26.09 28.63
N ALA A 4 -5.41 -24.76 28.61
CA ALA A 4 -5.46 -23.98 27.38
C ALA A 4 -4.28 -24.42 26.49
N LYS A 5 -4.59 -25.08 25.36
CA LYS A 5 -3.65 -25.38 24.29
C LYS A 5 -3.18 -24.04 23.71
N LYS A 6 -2.11 -23.47 24.27
CA LYS A 6 -1.37 -22.36 23.67
C LYS A 6 -0.77 -22.91 22.37
N LYS A 7 -1.49 -22.77 21.25
CA LYS A 7 -0.96 -23.06 19.91
C LYS A 7 0.34 -22.27 19.78
N ARG A 8 1.47 -22.97 19.64
CA ARG A 8 2.76 -22.31 19.45
C ARG A 8 2.72 -21.60 18.10
N PRO A 9 3.10 -20.32 18.01
CA PRO A 9 3.22 -19.65 16.72
C PRO A 9 4.16 -20.48 15.84
N LYS A 10 3.75 -20.73 14.60
CA LYS A 10 4.50 -21.50 13.61
C LYS A 10 5.83 -20.76 13.38
N GLN A 11 6.93 -21.29 13.90
CA GLN A 11 8.24 -20.66 13.75
C GLN A 11 8.69 -20.84 12.30
N LEU A 12 8.75 -19.75 11.54
CA LEU A 12 9.33 -19.72 10.20
C LEU A 12 10.78 -20.20 10.30
N THR A 13 11.19 -21.14 9.46
CA THR A 13 12.62 -21.48 9.34
C THR A 13 13.41 -20.26 8.84
N GLN A 14 14.70 -20.20 9.12
CA GLN A 14 15.59 -19.10 8.71
C GLN A 14 15.41 -18.73 7.22
N GLU A 15 15.29 -19.73 6.34
CA GLU A 15 15.06 -19.52 4.90
C GLU A 15 13.67 -18.92 4.60
N GLN A 16 12.62 -19.37 5.30
CA GLN A 16 11.27 -18.82 5.13
C GLN A 16 11.17 -17.38 5.67
N ALA A 17 11.85 -17.08 6.78
CA ALA A 17 11.91 -15.72 7.34
C ALA A 17 12.63 -14.75 6.40
N GLN A 18 13.73 -15.18 5.76
CA GLN A 18 14.43 -14.36 4.76
C GLN A 18 13.58 -14.13 3.50
N ALA A 19 12.88 -15.16 3.01
CA ALA A 19 11.99 -15.05 1.87
C ALA A 19 10.80 -14.10 2.15
N TYR A 20 10.21 -14.19 3.34
CA TYR A 20 9.16 -13.29 3.81
C TYR A 20 9.65 -11.85 3.91
N TRP A 21 10.82 -11.62 4.52
CA TRP A 21 11.42 -10.29 4.62
C TRP A 21 11.66 -9.66 3.26
N LYS A 22 12.24 -10.42 2.32
CA LYS A 22 12.51 -9.95 0.96
C LYS A 22 11.20 -9.62 0.21
N ALA A 23 10.15 -10.39 0.44
CA ALA A 23 8.84 -10.12 -0.14
C ALA A 23 8.19 -8.85 0.45
N ASN A 24 8.26 -8.65 1.76
CA ASN A 24 7.79 -7.43 2.40
C ASN A 24 8.53 -6.18 1.89
N ILE A 25 9.86 -6.24 1.80
CA ILE A 25 10.68 -5.16 1.22
C ILE A 25 10.26 -4.88 -0.24
N ARG A 26 9.98 -5.93 -1.03
CA ARG A 26 9.49 -5.77 -2.41
C ARG A 26 8.11 -5.10 -2.46
N LEU A 27 7.20 -5.42 -1.54
CA LEU A 27 5.89 -4.75 -1.43
C LEU A 27 6.07 -3.26 -1.11
N ILE A 28 6.93 -2.93 -0.13
CA ILE A 28 7.24 -1.55 0.24
C ILE A 28 7.85 -0.78 -0.95
N LEU A 29 8.80 -1.39 -1.68
CA LEU A 29 9.42 -0.80 -2.87
C LEU A 29 8.41 -0.51 -3.98
N ILE A 30 7.47 -1.43 -4.22
CA ILE A 30 6.38 -1.23 -5.18
C ILE A 30 5.48 -0.08 -4.70
N LEU A 31 5.14 -0.03 -3.42
CA LEU A 31 4.32 1.04 -2.85
C LEU A 31 4.99 2.41 -3.00
N LEU A 32 6.28 2.52 -2.68
CA LEU A 32 7.05 3.75 -2.87
C LEU A 32 7.13 4.14 -4.35
N SER A 33 7.29 3.16 -5.24
CA SER A 33 7.35 3.40 -6.68
C SER A 33 6.01 3.92 -7.20
N ILE A 34 4.88 3.34 -6.78
CA ILE A 34 3.55 3.82 -7.15
C ILE A 34 3.28 5.19 -6.53
N TRP A 35 3.63 5.41 -5.26
CA TRP A 35 3.50 6.71 -4.61
C TRP A 35 4.29 7.79 -5.35
N PHE A 36 5.52 7.50 -5.75
CA PHE A 36 6.36 8.40 -6.53
C PHE A 36 5.76 8.69 -7.90
N VAL A 37 5.36 7.64 -8.62
CA VAL A 37 4.71 7.78 -9.93
C VAL A 37 3.43 8.60 -9.81
N VAL A 38 2.54 8.30 -8.87
CA VAL A 38 1.27 9.03 -8.71
C VAL A 38 1.51 10.49 -8.33
N SER A 39 2.45 10.77 -7.43
CA SER A 39 2.81 12.15 -7.06
C SER A 39 3.38 12.92 -8.25
N TYR A 40 4.22 12.28 -9.07
CA TYR A 40 4.86 12.89 -10.24
C TYR A 40 3.90 13.04 -11.44
N LEU A 41 3.09 12.00 -11.75
CA LEU A 41 2.08 12.02 -12.82
C LEU A 41 0.96 13.00 -12.51
N CYS A 42 0.44 13.01 -11.27
CA CYS A 42 -0.60 13.96 -10.87
C CYS A 42 -0.07 15.39 -10.81
N GLY A 43 1.20 15.57 -10.40
CA GLY A 43 1.82 16.88 -10.29
C GLY A 43 2.26 17.51 -11.61
N ILE A 44 2.60 16.71 -12.63
CA ILE A 44 3.19 17.22 -13.89
C ILE A 44 2.27 17.01 -15.09
N ILE A 45 1.78 15.79 -15.32
CA ILE A 45 1.01 15.47 -16.54
C ILE A 45 -0.46 15.87 -16.40
N LEU A 46 -1.06 15.64 -15.23
CA LEU A 46 -2.44 16.03 -14.95
C LEU A 46 -2.58 17.51 -14.59
N ALA A 47 -1.49 18.22 -14.30
CA ALA A 47 -1.54 19.64 -13.96
C ALA A 47 -2.11 20.52 -15.09
N GLU A 48 -1.79 20.22 -16.36
CA GLU A 48 -2.29 20.96 -17.52
C GLU A 48 -3.81 20.79 -17.78
N PRO A 49 -4.37 19.56 -17.86
CA PRO A 49 -5.81 19.39 -18.06
C PRO A 49 -6.66 19.65 -16.80
N LEU A 50 -6.10 19.54 -15.58
CA LEU A 50 -6.85 19.88 -14.35
C LEU A 50 -6.87 21.39 -14.05
N TYR A 51 -6.00 22.18 -14.68
CA TYR A 51 -6.05 23.64 -14.56
C TYR A 51 -7.26 24.23 -15.30
N THR A 52 -7.73 23.57 -16.36
CA THR A 52 -8.92 24.02 -17.11
C THR A 52 -10.23 23.58 -16.47
N VAL A 53 -10.23 22.49 -15.70
CA VAL A 53 -11.41 21.99 -14.97
C VAL A 53 -11.46 22.58 -13.57
N HIS A 54 -12.42 23.48 -13.36
CA HIS A 54 -12.63 24.14 -12.06
C HIS A 54 -13.78 23.44 -11.32
N ILE A 55 -13.56 23.05 -10.07
CA ILE A 55 -14.67 22.69 -9.17
C ILE A 55 -15.01 23.95 -8.37
N GLY A 56 -16.01 24.68 -8.86
CA GLY A 56 -16.41 25.96 -8.28
C GLY A 56 -15.39 27.07 -8.58
N GLN A 57 -14.75 27.63 -7.56
CA GLN A 57 -13.80 28.76 -7.64
C GLN A 57 -12.33 28.34 -7.55
N LEU A 58 -12.04 27.03 -7.39
CA LEU A 58 -10.70 26.51 -7.17
C LEU A 58 -10.32 25.52 -8.31
N PRO A 59 -9.09 25.59 -8.85
CA PRO A 59 -8.64 24.61 -9.83
C PRO A 59 -8.60 23.21 -9.22
N LEU A 60 -9.05 22.21 -9.97
CA LEU A 60 -9.14 20.83 -9.51
C LEU A 60 -7.77 20.27 -9.11
N SER A 61 -6.70 20.76 -9.73
CA SER A 61 -5.32 20.45 -9.36
C SER A 61 -5.00 20.79 -7.89
N PHE A 62 -5.56 21.89 -7.36
CA PHE A 62 -5.35 22.30 -5.98
C PHE A 62 -6.14 21.43 -4.98
N TRP A 63 -7.37 21.06 -5.33
CA TRP A 63 -8.15 20.10 -4.53
C TRP A 63 -7.44 18.74 -4.44
N PHE A 64 -6.83 18.31 -5.55
CA PHE A 64 -6.09 17.06 -5.60
C PHE A 64 -4.80 17.10 -4.76
N ALA A 65 -4.11 18.25 -4.73
CA ALA A 65 -2.95 18.46 -3.87
C ALA A 65 -3.30 18.36 -2.37
N GLN A 66 -4.46 18.91 -1.97
CA GLN A 66 -4.89 18.96 -0.57
C GLN A 66 -5.56 17.65 -0.09
N GLN A 67 -6.61 17.21 -0.77
CA GLN A 67 -7.46 16.08 -0.36
C GLN A 67 -7.29 14.86 -1.28
N GLY A 68 -6.91 15.05 -2.54
CA GLY A 68 -6.64 13.93 -3.45
C GLY A 68 -5.48 13.06 -2.99
N SER A 69 -4.41 13.68 -2.46
CA SER A 69 -3.24 13.00 -1.91
C SER A 69 -3.60 11.98 -0.83
N ILE A 70 -4.48 12.34 0.13
CA ILE A 70 -4.85 11.44 1.21
C ILE A 70 -5.70 10.27 0.72
N TYR A 71 -6.59 10.46 -0.26
CA TYR A 71 -7.36 9.36 -0.85
C TYR A 71 -6.47 8.36 -1.58
N ILE A 72 -5.51 8.84 -2.36
CA ILE A 72 -4.50 8.00 -3.01
C ILE A 72 -3.72 7.20 -1.97
N PHE A 73 -3.31 7.87 -0.90
CA PHE A 73 -2.55 7.24 0.18
C PHE A 73 -3.34 6.11 0.85
N VAL A 74 -4.63 6.31 1.16
CA VAL A 74 -5.49 5.27 1.72
C VAL A 74 -5.69 4.10 0.75
N ILE A 75 -5.90 4.36 -0.55
CA ILE A 75 -6.03 3.31 -1.56
C ILE A 75 -4.74 2.48 -1.65
N LEU A 76 -3.57 3.11 -1.62
CA LEU A 76 -2.27 2.43 -1.59
C LEU A 76 -2.14 1.50 -0.39
N ILE A 77 -2.55 1.95 0.80
CA ILE A 77 -2.52 1.13 2.02
C ILE A 77 -3.49 -0.06 1.91
N LEU A 78 -4.70 0.13 1.38
CA LEU A 78 -5.65 -0.97 1.18
C LEU A 78 -5.13 -2.00 0.18
N VAL A 79 -4.54 -1.56 -0.93
CA VAL A 79 -3.90 -2.44 -1.92
C VAL A 79 -2.75 -3.21 -1.28
N TYR A 80 -1.91 -2.53 -0.50
CA TYR A 80 -0.86 -3.19 0.28
C TYR A 80 -1.43 -4.26 1.20
N ALA A 81 -2.46 -3.95 2.00
CA ALA A 81 -3.06 -4.87 2.94
C ALA A 81 -3.62 -6.12 2.24
N MET A 82 -4.33 -5.95 1.13
CA MET A 82 -4.83 -7.08 0.32
C MET A 82 -3.69 -7.92 -0.27
N MET A 83 -2.58 -7.29 -0.64
CA MET A 83 -1.42 -7.97 -1.23
C MET A 83 -0.58 -8.68 -0.16
N MET A 84 -0.54 -8.12 1.06
CA MET A 84 0.03 -8.74 2.25
C MET A 84 -0.75 -10.01 2.62
N ASP A 85 -2.09 -9.92 2.61
CA ASP A 85 -2.98 -11.05 2.89
C ASP A 85 -2.77 -12.21 1.88
N ARG A 86 -2.48 -11.89 0.61
CA ARG A 86 -2.07 -12.89 -0.39
C ARG A 86 -0.67 -13.46 -0.13
N LEU A 87 0.24 -12.65 0.39
CA LEU A 87 1.60 -13.08 0.72
C LEU A 87 1.58 -14.03 1.94
N ASP A 88 0.81 -13.69 2.97
CA ASP A 88 0.63 -14.50 4.18
C ASP A 88 0.02 -15.87 3.86
N LYS A 89 -1.01 -15.90 3.00
CA LYS A 89 -1.57 -17.15 2.44
C LYS A 89 -0.53 -17.98 1.68
N LYS A 90 0.35 -17.32 0.91
CA LYS A 90 1.38 -18.01 0.11
C LYS A 90 2.48 -18.64 0.96
N PHE A 91 2.81 -18.04 2.10
CA PHE A 91 3.79 -18.57 3.04
C PHE A 91 3.16 -19.43 4.15
N GLY A 92 1.82 -19.59 4.16
CA GLY A 92 1.12 -20.42 5.14
C GLY A 92 1.32 -19.92 6.58
N VAL A 93 1.41 -18.60 6.71
CA VAL A 93 1.40 -17.83 7.98
C VAL A 93 -0.03 -17.37 8.31
N ASP A 94 -1.02 -17.74 7.49
CA ASP A 94 -2.42 -17.80 7.93
C ASP A 94 -2.55 -18.88 9.02
N GLU A 95 -3.18 -18.53 10.14
CA GLU A 95 -3.70 -19.50 11.12
C GLU A 95 -4.88 -20.31 10.58
#